data_AF-V2ZI31-F1
#
_entry.id   AF-V2ZI31-F1
#
_cell.length_a   1.000
_cell.length_b   1.000
_cell.length_c   1.000
_cell.angle_alpha   90.00
_cell.angle_beta   90.00
_cell.angle_gamma   90.00
#
_symmetry.space_group_name_H-M   'P 1'
#
loop_
_entity.id
_entity.type
_entity.pdbx_description
1 polymer ?
#
loop_
_entity_poly.entity_id
_entity_poly.type
_entity_poly.pdbx_seq_one_letter_code
_entity_poly.pdbx_strand_id
1 'polypeptide(L)' 'MNMQETSRLIMGLRSVGWDEKKINDFILYIESGEEQYKPTKSET' A
#
# COMPACT_ATOMS: atom_id res chain seq x y z
N MET A 1 -8.36 0.26 -10.68
CA MET A 1 -7.48 1.44 -10.58
C MET A 1 -6.86 1.70 -11.95
N ASN A 2 -6.73 2.95 -12.40
CA ASN A 2 -5.90 3.25 -13.58
C ASN A 2 -4.43 3.41 -13.15
N MET A 3 -3.48 3.06 -14.03
CA MET A 3 -2.03 3.05 -13.77
C MET A 3 -1.50 4.41 -13.23
N GLN A 4 -2.10 5.53 -13.67
CA GLN A 4 -1.76 6.86 -13.16
C GLN A 4 -2.20 7.10 -11.72
N GLU A 5 -3.32 6.54 -11.30
CA GLU A 5 -3.83 6.65 -9.92
C GLU A 5 -2.97 5.80 -8.98
N THR A 6 -2.64 4.58 -9.39
CA THR A 6 -1.74 3.69 -8.64
C THR A 6 -0.36 4.33 -8.46
N SER A 7 0.19 4.96 -9.49
CA SER A 7 1.49 5.64 -9.41
C SER A 7 1.48 6.79 -8.40
N ARG A 8 0.42 7.62 -8.41
CA ARG A 8 0.25 8.72 -7.45
C ARG A 8 0.10 8.21 -6.01
N LEU A 9 -0.63 7.12 -5.81
CA LEU A 9 -0.77 6.49 -4.50
C LEU A 9 0.59 6.01 -3.97
N ILE A 10 1.36 5.28 -4.77
CA ILE A 10 2.69 4.77 -4.39
C ILE A 10 3.62 5.92 -4.01
N MET A 11 3.64 7.00 -4.81
CA MET A 11 4.46 8.19 -4.50
C MET A 11 4.04 8.86 -3.19
N GLY A 12 2.74 8.98 -2.92
CA GLY A 12 2.22 9.52 -1.68
C GLY A 12 2.62 8.68 -0.46
N LEU A 13 2.52 7.36 -0.56
CA LEU A 13 2.90 6.43 0.52
C LEU A 13 4.41 6.49 0.80
N ARG A 14 5.25 6.54 -0.24
CA ARG A 14 6.71 6.74 -0.07
C ARG A 14 7.04 8.06 0.63
N SER A 15 6.34 9.14 0.27
CA SER A 15 6.56 10.48 0.85
C SER A 15 6.28 10.52 2.36
N VAL A 16 5.32 9.72 2.86
CA VAL A 16 5.02 9.60 4.29
C VAL A 16 5.84 8.54 5.01
N GLY A 17 6.90 8.02 4.36
CA GLY A 17 7.85 7.09 4.97
C GLY A 17 7.38 5.65 5.05
N TRP A 18 6.41 5.22 4.24
CA TRP A 18 6.10 3.81 4.14
C TRP A 18 7.23 3.06 3.43
N ASP A 19 7.62 1.94 4.02
CA ASP A 19 8.55 0.99 3.41
C ASP A 19 7.94 0.31 2.18
N GLU A 20 8.79 -0.08 1.23
CA GLU A 20 8.38 -0.71 -0.04
C GLU A 20 7.55 -1.98 0.18
N LYS A 21 7.85 -2.79 1.21
CA LYS A 21 7.06 -3.98 1.54
C LYS A 21 5.65 -3.60 1.96
N LYS A 22 5.49 -2.61 2.84
CA LYS A 22 4.17 -2.14 3.30
C LYS A 22 3.33 -1.58 2.14
N ILE A 23 3.98 -0.89 1.20
CA ILE A 23 3.30 -0.38 0.01
C ILE A 23 2.81 -1.54 -0.86
N ASN A 24 3.66 -2.51 -1.15
CA ASN A 24 3.29 -3.67 -1.98
C ASN A 24 2.16 -4.48 -1.35
N ASP A 25 2.25 -4.80 -0.05
CA ASP A 25 1.19 -5.48 0.68
C ASP A 25 -0.12 -4.68 0.59
N PHE A 26 -0.08 -3.35 0.79
CA PHE A 26 -1.29 -2.54 0.70
C PHE A 26 -1.93 -2.50 -0.70
N ILE A 27 -1.12 -2.47 -1.76
CA ILE A 27 -1.65 -2.57 -3.13
C ILE A 27 -2.29 -3.95 -3.34
N LEU A 28 -1.64 -5.03 -2.90
CA LEU A 28 -2.20 -6.38 -2.98
C LEU A 28 -3.53 -6.48 -2.21
N TYR A 29 -3.64 -5.87 -1.04
CA TYR A 29 -4.90 -5.83 -0.28
C TYR A 29 -6.03 -5.13 -1.05
N ILE A 30 -5.74 -3.99 -1.69
CA ILE A 30 -6.73 -3.24 -2.47
C ILE A 30 -7.19 -4.04 -3.70
N GLU A 31 -6.27 -4.73 -4.37
CA GLU A 31 -6.56 -5.46 -5.61
C GLU A 31 -7.19 -6.84 -5.38
N SER A 32 -6.70 -7.59 -4.39
CA SER A 32 -7.16 -8.97 -4.12
C SER A 32 -8.21 -9.07 -3.01
N GLY A 33 -8.27 -8.10 -2.09
CA GLY A 33 -9.12 -8.17 -0.90
C GLY A 33 -8.67 -9.17 0.16
N GLU A 34 -7.48 -9.78 0.01
CA GLU A 34 -7.00 -10.80 0.93
C GLU A 34 -6.46 -10.20 2.23
N GLU A 35 -7.06 -10.56 3.36
CA GLU A 35 -6.73 -10.03 4.69
C GLU A 35 -5.26 -10.23 5.12
N GLN A 36 -4.53 -11.19 4.52
CA GLN A 36 -3.10 -11.38 4.79
C GLN A 36 -2.23 -10.18 4.44
N TYR A 37 -2.69 -9.35 3.49
CA TYR A 37 -1.98 -8.15 3.05
C TYR A 37 -2.50 -6.87 3.71
N LYS A 38 -3.50 -7.00 4.60
CA LYS A 38 -4.09 -5.86 5.29
C LYS A 38 -3.01 -5.12 6.09
N PRO A 39 -2.87 -3.80 5.92
CA PRO A 39 -1.89 -3.02 6.67
C PRO A 39 -2.23 -3.11 8.16
N THR A 40 -1.37 -3.77 8.93
CA THR A 40 -1.47 -3.80 10.38
C THR A 40 -0.91 -2.51 10.93
N LYS A 41 -1.58 -1.93 11.94
CA LYS A 41 -0.96 -0.87 12.73
C LYS A 41 0.29 -1.47 13.35
N SER A 42 1.45 -0.91 13.03
CA SER A 42 2.64 -1.15 13.85
C SER A 42 2.30 -0.57 15.22
N GLU A 43 2.09 -1.44 16.21
CA GLU A 43 1.90 -1.03 17.61
C GLU A 43 3.06 -0.10 17.97
N THR A 44 2.71 1.11 18.38
CA THR A 44 3.66 2.18 18.78
C THR A 44 3.77 2.20 20.28
#